data_AF-A0A8X7WAD9-F1
#
_entry.id   AF-A0A8X7WAD9-F1
#
_cell.length_a   1.000
_cell.length_b   1.000
_cell.length_c   1.000
_cell.angle_alpha   90.00
_cell.angle_beta   90.00
_cell.angle_gamma   90.00
#
_symmetry.space_group_name_H-M   'P 1'
#
loop_
_entity.id
_entity.type
_entity.pdbx_description
1 polymer ?
#
loop_
_entity_poly.entity_id
_entity_poly.type
_entity_poly.pdbx_seq_one_letter_code
_entity_poly.pdbx_strand_id
1 'polypeptide(L)'
;MASENPEVVVAPVVENGGADSSSSSSKGKEKQLESELSKKLEITEDVNDENEEGEEEEEGSKGETSTKKKKKKKKSKSKKKTLQTDPPTIPVVKLFPSGEFPEGEIQQYKDDNLWRTTSEEKRELERLEKPIYNSVRQAAEVHRQVRKYVRSIVKPGMLMTDICETLEDTVRKLISENGLKAGIAFPTGCSLNWVAAHWTPNSGDKTVLQYDDVMKLDFGTHIDGHIVDCAFTVAFNPMFDPLLAASREATYTGIKEAGIDVRLCDIGAAIQEVMESYEVEINGKVFPVKSIRNLNGHSIGPYQIHAGKSVPIVKGGEQTKMEEGEFYAIETFGSTGKGFVREDLECSHYMKNFDARHVPLRLPRAKQLLATINNNFSTLAFCRRYLDRIGETKYLMALKNLCDAGIVQPYPPLCDVKGSYVSQLEHTILLRPTCKEVVSKGDDY
;
A
#
# COMPACT_ATOMS: atom_id res chain seq x y z
N MET A 1 -55.40 -1.07 23.57
CA MET A 1 -55.40 -2.47 23.13
C MET A 1 -53.95 -2.84 22.87
N ALA A 2 -53.40 -3.70 23.72
CA ALA A 2 -52.05 -4.24 23.60
C ALA A 2 -52.03 -5.38 22.57
N SER A 3 -50.81 -5.90 22.30
CA SER A 3 -50.43 -7.09 21.52
C SER A 3 -50.68 -7.00 20.00
N GLU A 4 -49.77 -7.38 19.10
CA GLU A 4 -48.67 -8.35 19.18
C GLU A 4 -47.71 -8.18 17.98
N ASN A 5 -46.41 -8.38 18.21
CA ASN A 5 -45.38 -8.60 17.19
C ASN A 5 -45.47 -10.04 16.66
N PRO A 6 -45.27 -10.31 15.36
CA PRO A 6 -45.09 -11.67 14.89
C PRO A 6 -43.63 -12.13 15.09
N GLU A 7 -43.49 -13.30 15.71
CA GLU A 7 -42.25 -14.03 15.97
C GLU A 7 -41.51 -14.41 14.68
N VAL A 8 -40.18 -14.27 14.72
CA VAL A 8 -39.25 -14.82 13.72
C VAL A 8 -38.91 -16.25 14.13
N VAL A 9 -39.28 -17.19 13.27
CA VAL A 9 -39.02 -18.63 13.42
C VAL A 9 -37.53 -18.90 13.20
N VAL A 10 -36.84 -19.36 14.24
CA VAL A 10 -35.45 -19.86 14.21
C VAL A 10 -35.48 -21.34 13.84
N ALA A 11 -34.77 -21.72 12.78
CA ALA A 11 -34.60 -23.11 12.37
C ALA A 11 -33.57 -23.83 13.28
N PRO A 12 -33.74 -25.13 13.58
CA PRO A 12 -32.92 -25.81 14.58
C PRO A 12 -31.55 -26.23 14.04
N VAL A 13 -30.56 -26.06 14.90
CA VAL A 13 -29.21 -26.61 14.79
C VAL A 13 -29.28 -28.13 14.97
N VAL A 14 -28.75 -28.87 14.00
CA VAL A 14 -28.59 -30.32 14.11
C VAL A 14 -27.19 -30.61 14.63
N GLU A 15 -27.11 -31.05 15.89
CA GLU A 15 -25.94 -31.72 16.45
C GLU A 15 -25.83 -33.13 15.88
N ASN A 16 -24.65 -33.51 15.39
CA ASN A 16 -24.28 -34.90 15.21
C ASN A 16 -22.93 -35.13 15.91
N GLY A 17 -23.00 -35.80 17.06
CA GLY A 17 -21.85 -36.45 17.68
C GLY A 17 -21.65 -37.85 17.12
N GLY A 18 -20.40 -38.30 17.06
CA GLY A 18 -20.03 -39.67 16.70
C GLY A 18 -18.54 -39.80 16.38
N ALA A 19 -17.76 -40.21 17.38
CA ALA A 19 -16.37 -40.62 17.28
C ALA A 19 -16.21 -41.94 16.48
N ASP A 20 -15.10 -42.16 15.77
CA ASP A 20 -13.92 -42.88 16.30
C ASP A 20 -12.89 -43.26 15.20
N SER A 21 -11.61 -43.27 15.60
CA SER A 21 -10.45 -44.03 15.06
C SER A 21 -10.01 -43.94 13.58
N SER A 22 -8.80 -43.42 13.34
CA SER A 22 -7.68 -44.19 12.74
C SER A 22 -6.42 -43.32 12.59
N SER A 23 -5.45 -43.54 13.48
CA SER A 23 -4.10 -42.97 13.42
C SER A 23 -3.13 -43.98 12.78
N SER A 24 -2.67 -43.73 11.55
CA SER A 24 -1.36 -44.20 11.05
C SER A 24 -1.17 -43.87 9.56
N SER A 25 -0.41 -42.81 9.23
CA SER A 25 0.53 -42.78 8.09
C SER A 25 1.00 -41.35 7.78
N SER A 26 1.97 -40.81 8.54
CA SER A 26 2.66 -39.57 8.13
C SER A 26 4.18 -39.58 8.35
N LYS A 27 4.75 -40.57 9.04
CA LYS A 27 6.20 -40.61 9.32
C LYS A 27 7.09 -41.21 8.20
N GLY A 28 6.51 -41.54 7.04
CA GLY A 28 7.23 -42.18 5.92
C GLY A 28 7.60 -41.25 4.76
N LYS A 29 7.08 -40.02 4.69
CA LYS A 29 7.29 -39.11 3.55
C LYS A 29 8.24 -37.93 3.83
N GLU A 30 8.52 -37.61 5.09
CA GLU A 30 9.49 -36.56 5.44
C GLU A 30 10.95 -37.00 5.27
N LYS A 31 11.27 -38.28 5.50
CA LYS A 31 12.65 -38.79 5.37
C LYS A 31 13.16 -38.95 3.93
N GLN A 32 12.28 -38.87 2.93
CA GLN A 32 12.67 -39.01 1.53
C GLN A 32 13.02 -37.66 0.88
N LEU A 33 12.45 -36.55 1.38
CA LEU A 33 12.74 -35.20 0.88
C LEU A 33 14.05 -34.61 1.44
N GLU A 34 14.44 -34.96 2.68
CA GLU A 34 15.69 -34.46 3.28
C GLU A 34 16.94 -35.04 2.63
N SER A 35 16.87 -36.24 2.03
CA SER A 35 18.05 -36.88 1.40
C SER A 35 18.37 -36.37 0.00
N GLU A 36 17.42 -35.71 -0.68
CA GLU A 36 17.62 -35.13 -2.02
C GLU A 36 18.11 -33.66 -1.98
N LEU A 37 17.87 -32.93 -0.89
CA LEU A 37 18.41 -31.57 -0.72
C LEU A 37 19.91 -31.56 -0.34
N SER A 38 20.39 -32.59 0.35
CA SER A 38 21.81 -32.68 0.77
C SER A 38 22.78 -33.11 -0.34
N LYS A 39 22.30 -33.43 -1.55
CA LYS A 39 23.13 -33.87 -2.69
C LYS A 39 23.37 -32.83 -3.79
N LYS A 40 22.94 -31.58 -3.61
CA LYS A 40 23.12 -30.50 -4.59
C LYS A 40 23.99 -29.32 -4.10
N LEU A 41 24.70 -29.48 -2.99
CA LEU A 41 25.48 -28.41 -2.34
C LEU A 41 26.97 -28.75 -2.14
N GLU A 42 27.53 -29.60 -3.00
CA GLU A 42 28.98 -29.78 -3.13
C GLU A 42 29.36 -29.67 -4.62
N ILE A 43 30.54 -29.10 -4.88
CA ILE A 43 31.20 -28.84 -6.19
C ILE A 43 31.11 -27.36 -6.65
N THR A 44 31.95 -26.48 -6.09
CA THR A 44 33.25 -26.05 -6.67
C THR A 44 33.82 -24.83 -5.92
N GLU A 45 34.86 -25.04 -5.11
CA GLU A 45 35.95 -24.08 -4.88
C GLU A 45 37.25 -24.79 -5.27
N ASP A 46 37.96 -24.27 -6.26
CA ASP A 46 39.42 -24.04 -6.25
C ASP A 46 39.89 -23.57 -7.64
N VAL A 47 40.32 -22.30 -7.73
CA VAL A 47 41.70 -21.82 -7.94
C VAL A 47 42.19 -21.92 -9.39
N ASN A 48 42.48 -20.76 -10.00
CA ASN A 48 43.78 -20.51 -10.62
C ASN A 48 44.05 -19.02 -10.81
N ASP A 49 45.24 -18.66 -10.33
CA ASP A 49 45.93 -17.38 -10.36
C ASP A 49 46.97 -17.50 -11.47
N GLU A 50 46.89 -16.70 -12.53
CA GLU A 50 47.97 -16.58 -13.52
C GLU A 50 48.19 -15.09 -13.81
N ASN A 51 49.29 -14.58 -13.24
CA ASN A 51 49.98 -13.38 -13.67
C ASN A 51 50.79 -13.73 -14.91
N GLU A 52 50.67 -12.93 -15.97
CA GLU A 52 51.70 -12.84 -17.00
C GLU A 52 52.31 -11.44 -17.00
N GLU A 53 53.63 -11.45 -16.85
CA GLU A 53 54.55 -10.34 -17.00
C GLU A 53 54.75 -10.02 -18.50
N GLY A 54 54.92 -8.74 -18.82
CA GLY A 54 55.42 -8.26 -20.09
C GLY A 54 56.32 -7.06 -19.84
N GLU A 55 57.62 -7.26 -20.04
CA GLU A 55 58.73 -6.33 -19.84
C GLU A 55 58.86 -5.28 -20.97
N GLU A 56 59.88 -4.43 -20.79
CA GLU A 56 60.52 -3.47 -21.73
C GLU A 56 59.95 -2.04 -21.70
N GLU A 57 60.71 -0.95 -21.51
CA GLU A 57 62.14 -0.71 -21.72
C GLU A 57 62.67 0.48 -20.88
N GLU A 58 63.98 0.52 -20.68
CA GLU A 58 64.76 1.47 -19.88
C GLU A 58 64.86 2.89 -20.49
N GLU A 59 65.01 3.92 -19.65
CA GLU A 59 66.11 4.88 -19.79
C GLU A 59 66.37 5.61 -18.47
N GLY A 60 67.61 5.52 -17.98
CA GLY A 60 68.05 6.11 -16.72
C GLY A 60 68.62 7.53 -16.88
N SER A 61 68.42 8.36 -15.85
CA SER A 61 69.42 9.37 -15.49
C SER A 61 69.34 9.73 -14.00
N LYS A 62 70.52 9.83 -13.40
CA LYS A 62 70.79 10.02 -11.97
C LYS A 62 70.48 11.45 -11.52
N GLY A 63 70.06 11.58 -10.25
CA GLY A 63 70.06 12.86 -9.54
C GLY A 63 69.59 12.70 -8.10
N GLU A 64 70.54 12.70 -7.16
CA GLU A 64 70.31 12.71 -5.71
C GLU A 64 69.43 13.91 -5.30
N THR A 65 68.49 13.69 -4.36
CA THR A 65 68.47 14.43 -3.08
C THR A 65 67.35 13.96 -2.16
N SER A 66 67.74 13.77 -0.91
CA SER A 66 66.96 13.41 0.25
C SER A 66 65.81 14.38 0.58
N THR A 67 64.58 13.89 0.72
CA THR A 67 63.59 14.49 1.64
C THR A 67 62.62 13.44 2.20
N LYS A 68 62.59 13.32 3.53
CA LYS A 68 61.65 12.48 4.29
C LYS A 68 60.19 12.90 4.01
N LYS A 69 59.43 12.08 3.28
CA LYS A 69 57.96 12.20 3.17
C LYS A 69 57.27 11.34 4.25
N LYS A 70 56.49 12.02 5.10
CA LYS A 70 55.55 11.47 6.07
C LYS A 70 54.65 10.40 5.42
N LYS A 71 54.59 9.19 6.01
CA LYS A 71 53.57 8.17 5.74
C LYS A 71 52.17 8.78 5.97
N LYS A 72 51.48 9.16 4.89
CA LYS A 72 50.03 9.43 4.92
C LYS A 72 49.32 8.09 5.11
N LYS A 73 48.68 7.89 6.27
CA LYS A 73 47.64 6.86 6.47
C LYS A 73 46.64 6.97 5.31
N LYS A 74 46.44 5.88 4.56
CA LYS A 74 45.35 5.76 3.59
C LYS A 74 44.05 5.98 4.36
N LYS A 75 43.42 7.14 4.18
CA LYS A 75 42.01 7.35 4.56
C LYS A 75 41.19 6.33 3.78
N SER A 76 40.41 5.51 4.48
CA SER A 76 39.37 4.70 3.84
C SER A 76 38.50 5.66 3.02
N LYS A 77 38.37 5.40 1.71
CA LYS A 77 37.41 6.11 0.88
C LYS A 77 36.04 5.82 1.49
N SER A 78 35.37 6.83 2.07
CA SER A 78 33.95 6.67 2.38
C SER A 78 33.26 6.36 1.04
N LYS A 79 32.55 5.23 0.97
CA LYS A 79 31.74 4.91 -0.20
C LYS A 79 30.76 6.07 -0.37
N LYS A 80 30.85 6.77 -1.50
CA LYS A 80 29.96 7.87 -1.85
C LYS A 80 28.53 7.30 -1.82
N LYS A 81 27.65 7.81 -0.96
CA LYS A 81 26.26 7.35 -0.85
C LYS A 81 25.63 7.52 -2.24
N THR A 82 25.12 6.43 -2.83
CA THR A 82 24.40 6.49 -4.10
C THR A 82 23.19 7.39 -3.91
N LEU A 83 23.13 8.50 -4.63
CA LEU A 83 21.99 9.41 -4.61
C LEU A 83 21.00 8.98 -5.69
N GLN A 84 19.71 9.22 -5.45
CA GLN A 84 18.68 9.07 -6.46
C GLN A 84 18.91 10.05 -7.63
N THR A 85 18.49 9.67 -8.82
CA THR A 85 18.49 10.48 -10.04
C THR A 85 17.29 11.43 -10.10
N ASP A 86 17.30 12.38 -11.04
CA ASP A 86 16.17 13.26 -11.36
C ASP A 86 15.93 13.24 -12.89
N PRO A 87 14.86 12.61 -13.40
CA PRO A 87 13.81 11.89 -12.66
C PRO A 87 14.31 10.61 -11.97
N PRO A 88 13.60 10.12 -10.93
CA PRO A 88 14.05 8.98 -10.13
C PRO A 88 14.01 7.68 -10.95
N THR A 89 15.15 7.00 -11.02
CA THR A 89 15.31 5.78 -11.84
C THR A 89 16.13 4.67 -11.17
N ILE A 90 16.81 4.95 -10.05
CA ILE A 90 17.59 3.95 -9.33
C ILE A 90 16.64 3.20 -8.37
N PRO A 91 16.50 1.87 -8.48
CA PRO A 91 15.73 1.09 -7.52
C PRO A 91 16.10 1.36 -6.07
N VAL A 92 15.11 1.44 -5.19
CA VAL A 92 15.30 1.71 -3.76
C VAL A 92 16.24 0.69 -3.12
N VAL A 93 16.11 -0.60 -3.47
CA VAL A 93 17.02 -1.66 -3.00
C VAL A 93 18.50 -1.39 -3.31
N LYS A 94 18.81 -0.65 -4.39
CA LYS A 94 20.20 -0.29 -4.74
C LYS A 94 20.71 0.94 -3.96
N LEU A 95 19.82 1.76 -3.43
CA LEU A 95 20.17 2.90 -2.57
C LEU A 95 20.53 2.46 -1.14
N PHE A 96 20.02 1.30 -0.72
CA PHE A 96 20.22 0.72 0.61
C PHE A 96 20.91 -0.65 0.52
N PRO A 97 22.22 -0.70 0.19
CA PRO A 97 22.95 -1.97 -0.01
C PRO A 97 23.09 -2.81 1.27
N SER A 98 22.78 -2.26 2.45
CA SER A 98 22.67 -3.03 3.70
C SER A 98 21.45 -3.95 3.72
N GLY A 99 20.46 -3.70 2.86
CA GLY A 99 19.14 -4.33 2.94
C GLY A 99 18.28 -3.78 4.07
N GLU A 100 18.70 -2.72 4.77
CA GLU A 100 17.95 -2.08 5.85
C GLU A 100 17.33 -0.78 5.33
N PHE A 101 16.01 -0.69 5.34
CA PHE A 101 15.25 0.44 4.82
C PHE A 101 14.85 1.41 5.93
N PRO A 102 14.67 2.72 5.62
CA PRO A 102 14.39 3.73 6.63
C PRO A 102 13.04 3.47 7.32
N GLU A 103 13.05 3.58 8.65
CA GLU A 103 11.83 3.55 9.45
C GLU A 103 10.94 4.75 9.12
N GLY A 104 9.63 4.59 9.27
CA GLY A 104 8.70 5.71 9.30
C GLY A 104 8.78 6.49 10.61
N GLU A 105 7.77 7.31 10.88
CA GLU A 105 7.68 8.03 12.15
C GLU A 105 7.28 7.07 13.28
N ILE A 106 8.12 6.99 14.31
CA ILE A 106 7.88 6.17 15.50
C ILE A 106 7.12 7.00 16.53
N GLN A 107 5.94 6.51 16.92
CA GLN A 107 5.13 7.05 17.99
C GLN A 107 5.05 6.03 19.14
N GLN A 108 5.25 6.50 20.36
CA GLN A 108 5.03 5.65 21.54
C GLN A 108 3.53 5.46 21.76
N TYR A 109 3.14 4.26 22.21
CA TYR A 109 1.79 4.07 22.72
C TYR A 109 1.56 4.94 23.96
N LYS A 110 0.30 5.33 24.20
CA LYS A 110 -0.08 6.14 25.36
C LYS A 110 -0.47 5.24 26.55
N ASP A 111 -0.58 5.86 27.71
CA ASP A 111 -1.22 5.32 28.92
C ASP A 111 -0.69 3.93 29.32
N ASP A 112 -1.59 2.96 29.53
CA ASP A 112 -1.31 1.61 30.03
C ASP A 112 -0.48 0.76 29.07
N ASN A 113 -0.09 1.27 27.90
CA ASN A 113 0.73 0.56 26.92
C ASN A 113 2.21 1.00 26.90
N LEU A 114 2.61 2.00 27.71
CA LEU A 114 4.00 2.48 27.77
C LEU A 114 5.02 1.43 28.24
N TRP A 115 4.59 0.43 29.01
CA TRP A 115 5.46 -0.66 29.48
C TRP A 115 6.02 -1.52 28.32
N ARG A 116 5.34 -1.51 27.17
CA ARG A 116 5.72 -2.30 25.98
C ARG A 116 7.09 -1.92 25.44
N THR A 117 7.47 -0.66 25.55
CA THR A 117 8.73 -0.13 25.03
C THR A 117 9.96 -0.80 25.66
N THR A 118 9.90 -1.13 26.95
CA THR A 118 11.02 -1.72 27.70
C THR A 118 10.86 -3.21 27.96
N SER A 119 9.68 -3.77 27.76
CA SER A 119 9.42 -5.21 27.88
C SER A 119 10.40 -6.04 27.05
N GLU A 120 11.06 -7.02 27.67
CA GLU A 120 11.97 -7.95 26.97
C GLU A 120 11.20 -8.84 25.98
N GLU A 121 10.04 -9.34 26.38
CA GLU A 121 9.17 -10.15 25.53
C GLU A 121 8.75 -9.39 24.27
N LYS A 122 8.30 -8.14 24.41
CA LYS A 122 7.85 -7.33 23.27
C LYS A 122 8.98 -6.96 22.32
N ARG A 123 10.18 -6.69 22.84
CA ARG A 123 11.38 -6.46 22.02
C ARG A 123 11.81 -7.71 21.27
N GLU A 124 11.65 -8.90 21.86
CA GLU A 124 11.94 -10.16 21.18
C GLU A 124 10.92 -10.46 20.07
N LEU A 125 9.62 -10.29 20.33
CA LEU A 125 8.56 -10.41 19.32
C LEU A 125 8.83 -9.47 18.13
N GLU A 126 9.19 -8.22 18.41
CA GLU A 126 9.54 -7.25 17.38
C GLU A 126 10.77 -7.66 16.57
N ARG A 127 11.77 -8.29 17.19
CA ARG A 127 12.95 -8.80 16.50
C ARG A 127 12.60 -9.90 15.51
N LEU A 128 11.65 -10.78 15.86
CA LEU A 128 11.18 -11.86 14.99
C LEU A 128 10.46 -11.32 13.75
N GLU A 129 9.68 -10.25 13.90
CA GLU A 129 8.91 -9.62 12.83
C GLU A 129 9.72 -8.62 11.99
N LYS A 130 10.99 -8.37 12.34
CA LYS A 130 11.88 -7.43 11.65
C LYS A 130 11.90 -7.59 10.11
N PRO A 131 11.94 -8.81 9.54
CA PRO A 131 11.92 -8.97 8.08
C PRO A 131 10.66 -8.37 7.44
N ILE A 132 9.49 -8.55 8.05
CA ILE A 132 8.22 -8.00 7.57
C ILE A 132 8.26 -6.48 7.62
N TYR A 133 8.67 -5.90 8.76
CA TYR A 133 8.78 -4.44 8.90
C TYR A 133 9.75 -3.83 7.89
N ASN A 134 10.85 -4.52 7.61
CA ASN A 134 11.81 -4.06 6.63
C ASN A 134 11.26 -4.11 5.18
N SER A 135 10.47 -5.14 4.83
CA SER A 135 9.78 -5.22 3.53
C SER A 135 8.78 -4.07 3.32
N VAL A 136 7.94 -3.77 4.33
CA VAL A 136 6.99 -2.66 4.22
C VAL A 136 7.70 -1.29 4.22
N ARG A 137 8.83 -1.14 4.91
CA ARG A 137 9.67 0.08 4.83
C ARG A 137 10.27 0.30 3.44
N GLN A 138 10.67 -0.76 2.74
CA GLN A 138 11.10 -0.67 1.34
C GLN A 138 9.96 -0.14 0.46
N ALA A 139 8.77 -0.73 0.59
CA ALA A 139 7.58 -0.29 -0.14
C ALA A 139 7.24 1.18 0.16
N ALA A 140 7.31 1.59 1.43
CA ALA A 140 7.05 2.96 1.87
C ALA A 140 8.08 3.96 1.31
N GLU A 141 9.35 3.57 1.26
CA GLU A 141 10.39 4.41 0.68
C GLU A 141 10.20 4.62 -0.83
N VAL A 142 9.75 3.60 -1.55
CA VAL A 142 9.34 3.76 -2.96
C VAL A 142 8.17 4.73 -3.06
N HIS A 143 7.15 4.56 -2.22
CA HIS A 143 5.98 5.44 -2.21
C HIS A 143 6.39 6.91 -1.96
N ARG A 144 7.24 7.18 -0.96
CA ARG A 144 7.80 8.51 -0.67
C ARG A 144 8.51 9.14 -1.86
N GLN A 145 9.39 8.38 -2.53
CA GLN A 145 10.15 8.91 -3.66
C GLN A 145 9.26 9.16 -4.88
N VAL A 146 8.32 8.26 -5.17
CA VAL A 146 7.35 8.40 -6.27
C VAL A 146 6.46 9.60 -6.04
N ARG A 147 5.81 9.72 -4.86
CA ARG A 147 4.89 10.83 -4.61
C ARG A 147 5.59 12.19 -4.63
N LYS A 148 6.83 12.26 -4.13
CA LYS A 148 7.66 13.47 -4.19
C LYS A 148 7.91 13.91 -5.63
N TYR A 149 8.24 12.96 -6.51
CA TYR A 149 8.44 13.22 -7.93
C TYR A 149 7.15 13.62 -8.63
N VAL A 150 6.06 12.88 -8.43
CA VAL A 150 4.76 13.17 -9.06
C VAL A 150 4.27 14.56 -8.66
N ARG A 151 4.39 14.94 -7.38
CA ARG A 151 4.05 16.29 -6.90
C ARG A 151 4.84 17.41 -7.59
N SER A 152 6.04 17.15 -8.09
CA SER A 152 6.85 18.18 -8.77
C SER A 152 6.51 18.35 -10.25
N ILE A 153 5.84 17.38 -10.87
CA ILE A 153 5.56 17.39 -12.31
C ILE A 153 4.08 17.57 -12.67
N VAL A 154 3.16 17.15 -11.79
CA VAL A 154 1.72 17.21 -12.05
C VAL A 154 1.25 18.66 -12.11
N LYS A 155 0.54 19.00 -13.18
CA LYS A 155 0.01 20.34 -13.44
C LYS A 155 -1.28 20.28 -14.27
N PRO A 156 -2.13 21.33 -14.23
CA PRO A 156 -3.27 21.43 -15.11
C PRO A 156 -2.85 21.33 -16.59
N GLY A 157 -3.69 20.72 -17.41
CA GLY A 157 -3.44 20.46 -18.83
C GLY A 157 -2.86 19.08 -19.13
N MET A 158 -2.47 18.30 -18.13
CA MET A 158 -2.04 16.90 -18.31
C MET A 158 -3.25 15.96 -18.45
N LEU A 159 -3.13 14.95 -19.31
CA LEU A 159 -4.11 13.86 -19.36
C LEU A 159 -3.99 13.01 -18.09
N MET A 160 -5.13 12.56 -17.56
CA MET A 160 -5.15 11.69 -16.39
C MET A 160 -4.38 10.38 -16.65
N THR A 161 -4.48 9.86 -17.88
CA THR A 161 -3.72 8.68 -18.33
C THR A 161 -2.21 8.90 -18.24
N ASP A 162 -1.70 10.05 -18.71
CA ASP A 162 -0.27 10.36 -18.67
C ASP A 162 0.25 10.48 -17.23
N ILE A 163 -0.56 11.06 -16.33
CA ILE A 163 -0.24 11.15 -14.90
C ILE A 163 -0.12 9.74 -14.30
N CYS A 164 -1.13 8.89 -14.50
CA CYS A 164 -1.13 7.52 -13.99
C CYS A 164 0.04 6.70 -14.54
N GLU A 165 0.25 6.69 -15.86
CA GLU A 165 1.33 5.92 -16.49
C GLU A 165 2.71 6.39 -16.03
N THR A 166 2.93 7.70 -15.89
CA THR A 166 4.20 8.24 -15.38
C THR A 166 4.46 7.82 -13.93
N LEU A 167 3.42 7.89 -13.07
CA LEU A 167 3.52 7.47 -11.67
C LEU A 167 3.82 5.99 -11.57
N GLU A 168 3.04 5.16 -12.25
CA GLU A 168 3.15 3.70 -12.21
C GLU A 168 4.48 3.22 -12.76
N ASP A 169 4.96 3.79 -13.87
CA ASP A 169 6.28 3.45 -14.41
C ASP A 169 7.42 3.82 -13.47
N THR A 170 7.25 4.92 -12.71
CA THR A 170 8.19 5.29 -11.65
C THR A 170 8.15 4.26 -10.52
N VAL A 171 6.96 3.83 -10.08
CA VAL A 171 6.83 2.75 -9.08
C VAL A 171 7.53 1.49 -9.56
N ARG A 172 7.22 0.99 -10.78
CA ARG A 172 7.80 -0.24 -11.33
C ARG A 172 9.33 -0.22 -11.36
N LYS A 173 9.92 0.94 -11.72
CA LYS A 173 11.37 1.15 -11.70
C LYS A 173 11.93 1.14 -10.27
N LEU A 174 11.35 1.94 -9.37
CA LEU A 174 11.88 2.14 -8.03
C LEU A 174 11.69 0.92 -7.11
N ILE A 175 10.58 0.18 -7.26
CA ILE A 175 10.30 -1.05 -6.52
C ILE A 175 11.10 -2.25 -7.05
N SER A 176 11.63 -2.16 -8.29
CA SER A 176 12.11 -3.32 -9.07
C SER A 176 11.02 -4.38 -9.23
N GLU A 177 9.98 -4.03 -10.00
CA GLU A 177 8.82 -4.91 -10.26
C GLU A 177 9.26 -6.35 -10.60
N ASN A 178 8.71 -7.33 -9.88
CA ASN A 178 9.08 -8.74 -10.00
C ASN A 178 7.89 -9.66 -9.70
N GLY A 179 6.97 -9.78 -10.65
CA GLY A 179 5.75 -10.57 -10.50
C GLY A 179 5.01 -10.20 -9.21
N LEU A 180 4.58 -11.21 -8.45
CA LEU A 180 3.90 -11.01 -7.17
C LEU A 180 4.85 -10.62 -6.02
N LYS A 181 6.18 -10.68 -6.18
CA LYS A 181 7.11 -10.39 -5.09
C LYS A 181 7.29 -8.90 -4.83
N ALA A 182 7.18 -8.06 -5.86
CA ALA A 182 7.40 -6.62 -5.73
C ALA A 182 6.66 -5.90 -6.83
N GLY A 183 5.88 -4.88 -6.50
CA GLY A 183 5.06 -4.21 -7.50
C GLY A 183 4.11 -3.16 -6.95
N ILE A 184 3.13 -2.84 -7.79
CA ILE A 184 2.01 -1.96 -7.46
C ILE A 184 0.93 -2.79 -6.75
N ALA A 185 0.50 -2.34 -5.57
CA ALA A 185 -0.46 -3.10 -4.76
C ALA A 185 -1.91 -2.95 -5.24
N PHE A 186 -2.24 -1.77 -5.77
CA PHE A 186 -3.55 -1.46 -6.35
C PHE A 186 -3.42 -0.30 -7.35
N PRO A 187 -4.37 -0.12 -8.28
CA PRO A 187 -4.27 0.87 -9.34
C PRO A 187 -4.19 2.31 -8.81
N THR A 188 -3.51 3.18 -9.55
CA THR A 188 -3.43 4.61 -9.20
C THR A 188 -4.79 5.29 -9.30
N GLY A 189 -5.41 5.52 -8.15
CA GLY A 189 -6.55 6.41 -7.99
C GLY A 189 -6.14 7.85 -8.28
N CYS A 190 -6.91 8.52 -9.12
CA CYS A 190 -6.73 9.93 -9.47
C CYS A 190 -8.10 10.64 -9.50
N SER A 191 -8.96 10.30 -8.53
CA SER A 191 -10.36 10.72 -8.46
C SER A 191 -10.50 12.24 -8.39
N LEU A 192 -11.37 12.82 -9.21
CA LEU A 192 -11.55 14.27 -9.34
C LEU A 192 -12.82 14.77 -8.64
N ASN A 193 -12.71 15.89 -7.92
CA ASN A 193 -13.84 16.67 -7.40
C ASN A 193 -14.77 15.87 -6.48
N TRP A 194 -16.02 15.64 -6.90
CA TRP A 194 -17.03 14.90 -6.12
C TRP A 194 -16.79 13.39 -6.11
N VAL A 195 -15.89 12.88 -6.95
CA VAL A 195 -15.44 11.49 -6.92
C VAL A 195 -14.42 11.35 -5.80
N ALA A 196 -14.75 10.61 -4.75
CA ALA A 196 -13.91 10.42 -3.57
C ALA A 196 -12.78 9.42 -3.84
N ALA A 197 -13.11 8.22 -4.34
CA ALA A 197 -12.19 7.10 -4.46
C ALA A 197 -12.49 6.22 -5.69
N HIS A 198 -11.59 5.28 -5.98
CA HIS A 198 -11.72 4.21 -6.98
C HIS A 198 -11.90 4.65 -8.45
N TRP A 199 -11.47 5.87 -8.79
CA TRP A 199 -11.41 6.29 -10.19
C TRP A 199 -9.98 6.35 -10.70
N THR A 200 -9.74 5.61 -11.78
CA THR A 200 -8.55 5.67 -12.63
C THR A 200 -9.01 5.57 -14.09
N PRO A 201 -8.37 6.26 -15.05
CA PRO A 201 -8.80 6.24 -16.44
C PRO A 201 -8.76 4.84 -17.03
N ASN A 202 -9.77 4.48 -17.84
CA ASN A 202 -9.71 3.33 -18.74
C ASN A 202 -9.03 3.74 -20.06
N SER A 203 -8.64 2.78 -20.90
CA SER A 203 -8.10 3.09 -22.22
C SER A 203 -9.06 3.95 -23.06
N GLY A 204 -8.51 5.01 -23.64
CA GLY A 204 -9.27 5.97 -24.45
C GLY A 204 -9.88 7.13 -23.67
N ASP A 205 -9.74 7.16 -22.34
CA ASP A 205 -10.10 8.32 -21.53
C ASP A 205 -9.26 9.55 -21.95
N LYS A 206 -9.94 10.69 -22.11
CA LYS A 206 -9.35 11.97 -22.55
C LYS A 206 -9.49 13.07 -21.50
N THR A 207 -9.81 12.70 -20.27
CA THR A 207 -9.94 13.63 -19.16
C THR A 207 -8.60 14.33 -18.94
N VAL A 208 -8.66 15.65 -18.81
CA VAL A 208 -7.51 16.52 -18.60
C VAL A 208 -7.67 17.17 -17.24
N LEU A 209 -6.63 17.14 -16.41
CA LEU A 209 -6.60 17.80 -15.12
C LEU A 209 -6.75 19.32 -15.30
N GLN A 210 -7.69 19.93 -14.59
CA GLN A 210 -7.95 21.38 -14.64
C GLN A 210 -7.36 22.11 -13.42
N TYR A 211 -7.30 23.44 -13.50
CA TYR A 211 -6.80 24.29 -12.40
C TYR A 211 -7.67 24.20 -11.14
N ASP A 212 -8.99 24.16 -11.33
CA ASP A 212 -9.98 24.11 -10.24
C ASP A 212 -10.37 22.69 -9.84
N ASP A 213 -9.62 21.67 -10.29
CA ASP A 213 -9.85 20.29 -9.87
C ASP A 213 -9.24 20.00 -8.49
N VAL A 214 -9.97 19.23 -7.69
CA VAL A 214 -9.49 18.61 -6.46
C VAL A 214 -9.25 17.12 -6.70
N MET A 215 -8.00 16.75 -6.94
CA MET A 215 -7.60 15.39 -7.30
C MET A 215 -7.07 14.63 -6.10
N LYS A 216 -7.57 13.42 -5.85
CA LYS A 216 -6.96 12.49 -4.87
C LYS A 216 -6.02 11.57 -5.62
N LEU A 217 -4.73 11.62 -5.32
CA LEU A 217 -3.75 10.66 -5.79
C LEU A 217 -3.53 9.61 -4.72
N ASP A 218 -3.92 8.40 -5.04
CA ASP A 218 -3.98 7.25 -4.15
C ASP A 218 -3.36 6.05 -4.87
N PHE A 219 -2.26 5.52 -4.35
CA PHE A 219 -1.54 4.43 -5.01
C PHE A 219 -0.77 3.57 -4.02
N GLY A 220 -0.73 2.27 -4.28
CA GLY A 220 -0.09 1.33 -3.39
C GLY A 220 1.19 0.73 -3.92
N THR A 221 2.12 0.42 -3.02
CA THR A 221 3.33 -0.37 -3.31
C THR A 221 3.37 -1.58 -2.40
N HIS A 222 4.01 -2.67 -2.83
CA HIS A 222 4.22 -3.83 -1.95
C HIS A 222 5.55 -4.54 -2.20
N ILE A 223 6.04 -5.19 -1.15
CA ILE A 223 7.10 -6.21 -1.18
C ILE A 223 6.56 -7.45 -0.48
N ASP A 224 6.59 -8.59 -1.17
CA ASP A 224 6.08 -9.90 -0.74
C ASP A 224 4.64 -9.87 -0.20
N GLY A 225 3.84 -8.93 -0.72
CA GLY A 225 2.44 -8.72 -0.35
C GLY A 225 2.24 -7.86 0.88
N HIS A 226 3.31 -7.33 1.50
CA HIS A 226 3.22 -6.30 2.53
C HIS A 226 2.99 -4.95 1.86
N ILE A 227 1.75 -4.48 1.95
CA ILE A 227 1.25 -3.31 1.22
C ILE A 227 1.51 -2.04 2.01
N VAL A 228 1.87 -0.98 1.30
CA VAL A 228 1.73 0.40 1.73
C VAL A 228 0.59 1.02 0.94
N ASP A 229 -0.42 1.42 1.69
CA ASP A 229 -1.56 2.22 1.25
C ASP A 229 -1.42 3.65 1.78
N CYS A 230 -1.42 4.62 0.89
CA CYS A 230 -1.09 6.01 1.20
C CYS A 230 -1.55 6.94 0.08
N ALA A 231 -2.24 8.01 0.46
CA ALA A 231 -2.88 8.92 -0.48
C ALA A 231 -2.73 10.37 -0.06
N PHE A 232 -2.83 11.27 -1.03
CA PHE A 232 -2.85 12.71 -0.81
C PHE A 232 -3.69 13.43 -1.85
N THR A 233 -4.20 14.60 -1.47
CA THR A 233 -4.94 15.47 -2.38
C THR A 233 -4.03 16.51 -3.02
N VAL A 234 -4.24 16.74 -4.32
CA VAL A 234 -3.65 17.80 -5.13
C VAL A 234 -4.75 18.77 -5.54
N ALA A 235 -4.55 20.04 -5.24
CA ALA A 235 -5.35 21.15 -5.74
C ALA A 235 -4.41 22.31 -6.08
N PHE A 236 -4.67 23.01 -7.19
CA PHE A 236 -3.83 24.14 -7.62
C PHE A 236 -4.40 25.50 -7.24
N ASN A 237 -5.71 25.56 -7.08
CA ASN A 237 -6.38 26.74 -6.58
C ASN A 237 -6.33 26.77 -5.05
N PRO A 238 -5.66 27.77 -4.42
CA PRO A 238 -5.53 27.84 -2.96
C PRO A 238 -6.85 27.93 -2.20
N MET A 239 -7.97 28.21 -2.89
CA MET A 239 -9.31 28.17 -2.28
C MET A 239 -9.65 26.82 -1.64
N PHE A 240 -8.99 25.74 -2.07
CA PHE A 240 -9.20 24.40 -1.52
C PHE A 240 -8.26 24.07 -0.35
N ASP A 241 -7.26 24.89 -0.04
CA ASP A 241 -6.30 24.63 1.04
C ASP A 241 -6.97 24.34 2.40
N PRO A 242 -8.04 25.06 2.81
CA PRO A 242 -8.77 24.73 4.03
C PRO A 242 -9.43 23.34 4.00
N LEU A 243 -9.94 22.89 2.84
CA LEU A 243 -10.54 21.56 2.68
C LEU A 243 -9.46 20.46 2.75
N LEU A 244 -8.27 20.71 2.20
CA LEU A 244 -7.13 19.79 2.32
C LEU A 244 -6.61 19.76 3.77
N ALA A 245 -6.60 20.90 4.46
CA ALA A 245 -6.22 20.97 5.87
C ALA A 245 -7.18 20.17 6.76
N ALA A 246 -8.49 20.26 6.54
CA ALA A 246 -9.49 19.49 7.29
C ALA A 246 -9.22 17.98 7.24
N SER A 247 -9.07 17.40 6.03
CA SER A 247 -8.78 15.97 5.86
C SER A 247 -7.40 15.59 6.42
N ARG A 248 -6.42 16.49 6.32
CA ARG A 248 -5.09 16.25 6.90
C ARG A 248 -5.13 16.17 8.43
N GLU A 249 -5.71 17.15 9.09
CA GLU A 249 -5.78 17.17 10.56
C GLU A 249 -6.68 16.06 11.10
N ALA A 250 -7.77 15.73 10.41
CA ALA A 250 -8.63 14.60 10.74
C ALA A 250 -7.87 13.26 10.62
N THR A 251 -7.08 13.07 9.57
CA THR A 251 -6.26 11.86 9.38
C THR A 251 -5.19 11.73 10.45
N TYR A 252 -4.44 12.79 10.77
CA TYR A 252 -3.46 12.72 11.87
C TYR A 252 -4.11 12.53 13.23
N THR A 253 -5.34 13.02 13.42
CA THR A 253 -6.12 12.71 14.62
C THR A 253 -6.41 11.22 14.69
N GLY A 254 -6.88 10.62 13.59
CA GLY A 254 -7.06 9.16 13.48
C GLY A 254 -5.78 8.39 13.78
N ILE A 255 -4.65 8.80 13.20
CA ILE A 255 -3.34 8.19 13.45
C ILE A 255 -2.95 8.33 14.91
N LYS A 256 -3.11 9.52 15.51
CA LYS A 256 -2.76 9.80 16.91
C LYS A 256 -3.57 8.95 17.88
N GLU A 257 -4.86 8.75 17.59
CA GLU A 257 -5.77 7.96 18.43
C GLU A 257 -5.66 6.46 18.19
N ALA A 258 -5.18 6.01 17.02
CA ALA A 258 -4.93 4.60 16.76
C ALA A 258 -3.87 3.99 17.70
N GLY A 259 -4.08 2.74 18.11
CA GLY A 259 -3.15 2.00 18.95
C GLY A 259 -3.72 0.66 19.40
N ILE A 260 -2.86 -0.20 19.95
CA ILE A 260 -3.28 -1.49 20.50
C ILE A 260 -4.35 -1.28 21.58
N ASP A 261 -5.38 -2.12 21.55
CA ASP A 261 -6.56 -2.10 22.44
C ASP A 261 -7.54 -0.93 22.25
N VAL A 262 -7.26 0.00 21.32
CA VAL A 262 -8.15 1.11 21.01
C VAL A 262 -9.36 0.60 20.21
N ARG A 263 -10.56 1.07 20.58
CA ARG A 263 -11.80 0.74 19.87
C ARG A 263 -11.90 1.56 18.58
N LEU A 264 -12.25 0.90 17.48
CA LEU A 264 -12.39 1.53 16.17
C LEU A 264 -13.41 2.68 16.18
N CYS A 265 -14.54 2.53 16.88
CA CYS A 265 -15.55 3.59 17.02
C CYS A 265 -15.04 4.88 17.68
N ASP A 266 -14.08 4.79 18.59
CA ASP A 266 -13.53 5.96 19.29
C ASP A 266 -12.64 6.78 18.35
N ILE A 267 -11.87 6.08 17.49
CA ILE A 267 -11.08 6.70 16.42
C ILE A 267 -12.00 7.45 15.47
N GLY A 268 -13.11 6.83 15.03
CA GLY A 268 -14.08 7.48 14.14
C GLY A 268 -14.78 8.69 14.75
N ALA A 269 -15.07 8.66 16.05
CA ALA A 269 -15.60 9.82 16.76
C ALA A 269 -14.60 10.99 16.80
N ALA A 270 -13.34 10.72 17.11
CA ALA A 270 -12.29 11.74 17.16
C ALA A 270 -12.00 12.34 15.77
N ILE A 271 -11.94 11.50 14.73
CA ILE A 271 -11.81 11.94 13.34
C ILE A 271 -12.96 12.89 12.95
N GLN A 272 -14.20 12.51 13.27
CA GLN A 272 -15.37 13.33 12.94
C GLN A 272 -15.35 14.68 13.65
N GLU A 273 -15.02 14.68 14.94
CA GLU A 273 -14.94 15.92 15.73
C GLU A 273 -13.97 16.92 15.09
N VAL A 274 -12.78 16.46 14.70
CA VAL A 274 -11.80 17.33 14.05
C VAL A 274 -12.25 17.72 12.64
N MET A 275 -12.71 16.80 11.81
CA MET A 275 -13.15 17.08 10.44
C MET A 275 -14.28 18.12 10.41
N GLU A 276 -15.31 17.92 11.23
CA GLU A 276 -16.52 18.76 11.26
C GLU A 276 -16.32 20.07 12.04
N SER A 277 -15.13 20.29 12.62
CA SER A 277 -14.75 21.59 13.18
C SER A 277 -14.33 22.63 12.12
N TYR A 278 -14.11 22.19 10.88
CA TYR A 278 -13.72 23.05 9.76
C TYR A 278 -14.93 23.55 8.96
N GLU A 279 -14.85 24.80 8.52
CA GLU A 279 -15.66 25.37 7.45
C GLU A 279 -14.75 25.92 6.34
N VAL A 280 -15.23 25.90 5.10
CA VAL A 280 -14.47 26.32 3.92
C VAL A 280 -15.31 27.23 3.04
N GLU A 281 -14.71 28.28 2.48
CA GLU A 281 -15.34 29.14 1.49
C GLU A 281 -14.87 28.79 0.08
N ILE A 282 -15.80 28.36 -0.77
CA ILE A 282 -15.53 27.98 -2.16
C ILE A 282 -16.47 28.78 -3.06
N ASN A 283 -15.92 29.60 -3.94
CA ASN A 283 -16.67 30.46 -4.87
C ASN A 283 -17.71 31.36 -4.16
N GLY A 284 -17.31 31.97 -3.04
CA GLY A 284 -18.18 32.87 -2.27
C GLY A 284 -19.27 32.16 -1.44
N LYS A 285 -19.21 30.83 -1.33
CA LYS A 285 -20.15 30.04 -0.53
C LYS A 285 -19.41 29.27 0.56
N VAL A 286 -19.89 29.41 1.79
CA VAL A 286 -19.37 28.70 2.96
C VAL A 286 -20.01 27.31 3.06
N PHE A 287 -19.19 26.30 3.32
CA PHE A 287 -19.59 24.91 3.53
C PHE A 287 -18.98 24.39 4.84
N PRO A 288 -19.78 23.76 5.73
CA PRO A 288 -19.20 22.90 6.75
C PRO A 288 -18.57 21.67 6.08
N VAL A 289 -17.37 21.29 6.49
CA VAL A 289 -16.75 20.05 6.02
C VAL A 289 -17.41 18.86 6.71
N LYS A 290 -17.71 17.81 5.94
CA LYS A 290 -18.33 16.59 6.46
C LYS A 290 -17.45 15.39 6.17
N SER A 291 -17.28 14.52 7.15
CA SER A 291 -16.75 13.17 6.90
C SER A 291 -17.68 12.39 5.96
N ILE A 292 -17.13 11.68 4.99
CA ILE A 292 -17.92 10.76 4.15
C ILE A 292 -18.24 9.49 4.96
N ARG A 293 -19.44 9.44 5.53
CA ARG A 293 -19.80 8.45 6.58
C ARG A 293 -19.82 6.98 6.16
N ASN A 294 -19.74 6.69 4.86
CA ASN A 294 -19.71 5.33 4.31
C ASN A 294 -18.38 5.02 3.56
N LEU A 295 -17.34 5.79 3.86
CA LEU A 295 -15.94 5.43 3.60
C LEU A 295 -15.23 5.26 4.94
N ASN A 296 -14.18 4.47 4.96
CA ASN A 296 -13.53 3.98 6.16
C ASN A 296 -12.08 3.66 5.84
N GLY A 297 -11.16 3.86 6.79
CA GLY A 297 -9.88 3.16 6.74
C GLY A 297 -10.08 1.66 7.01
N HIS A 298 -9.01 0.89 7.00
CA HIS A 298 -9.12 -0.57 7.08
C HIS A 298 -7.85 -1.24 7.58
N SER A 299 -7.98 -2.47 8.09
CA SER A 299 -6.83 -3.34 8.31
C SER A 299 -6.26 -3.82 6.97
N ILE A 300 -4.94 -4.05 6.94
CA ILE A 300 -4.20 -4.56 5.78
C ILE A 300 -3.58 -5.91 6.15
N GLY A 301 -3.65 -6.87 5.24
CA GLY A 301 -3.04 -8.19 5.35
C GLY A 301 -2.12 -8.50 4.17
N PRO A 302 -1.36 -9.61 4.23
CA PRO A 302 -0.50 -10.02 3.12
C PRO A 302 -1.32 -10.27 1.84
N TYR A 303 -1.02 -9.52 0.78
CA TYR A 303 -1.77 -9.53 -0.49
C TYR A 303 -3.27 -9.23 -0.36
N GLN A 304 -3.68 -8.59 0.74
CA GLN A 304 -5.08 -8.32 1.05
C GLN A 304 -5.22 -6.87 1.51
N ILE A 305 -5.64 -5.99 0.60
CA ILE A 305 -5.77 -4.56 0.89
C ILE A 305 -6.78 -4.32 2.03
N HIS A 306 -7.91 -5.04 2.03
CA HIS A 306 -8.93 -5.00 3.08
C HIS A 306 -8.95 -6.32 3.86
N ALA A 307 -8.32 -6.35 5.04
CA ALA A 307 -8.18 -7.55 5.89
C ALA A 307 -9.31 -7.72 6.94
N GLY A 308 -10.45 -7.06 6.73
CA GLY A 308 -11.71 -7.37 7.43
C GLY A 308 -12.09 -6.46 8.60
N LYS A 309 -11.19 -5.61 9.11
CA LYS A 309 -11.55 -4.55 10.08
C LYS A 309 -11.66 -3.21 9.36
N SER A 310 -12.71 -2.45 9.65
CA SER A 310 -12.93 -1.10 9.10
C SER A 310 -12.76 -0.04 10.19
N VAL A 311 -11.92 0.96 9.93
CA VAL A 311 -11.71 2.12 10.80
C VAL A 311 -12.73 3.20 10.42
N PRO A 312 -13.77 3.45 11.24
CA PRO A 312 -14.75 4.47 10.93
C PRO A 312 -14.13 5.88 10.95
N ILE A 313 -14.72 6.79 10.18
CA ILE A 313 -14.37 8.23 10.17
C ILE A 313 -15.53 9.11 10.67
N VAL A 314 -16.52 8.46 11.27
CA VAL A 314 -17.68 9.05 11.95
C VAL A 314 -17.92 8.33 13.27
N LYS A 315 -18.52 9.02 14.24
CA LYS A 315 -18.93 8.42 15.51
C LYS A 315 -19.94 7.29 15.28
N GLY A 316 -19.92 6.32 16.18
CA GLY A 316 -20.68 5.09 16.07
C GLY A 316 -19.84 3.96 15.46
N GLY A 317 -20.50 2.88 15.05
CA GLY A 317 -19.83 1.68 14.58
C GLY A 317 -19.53 0.68 15.69
N GLU A 318 -18.69 -0.30 15.35
CA GLU A 318 -18.38 -1.43 16.23
C GLU A 318 -17.35 -1.08 17.30
N GLN A 319 -17.43 -1.75 18.45
CA GLN A 319 -16.45 -1.63 19.53
C GLN A 319 -15.24 -2.57 19.35
N THR A 320 -15.09 -3.15 18.16
CA THR A 320 -13.93 -3.95 17.76
C THR A 320 -12.65 -3.16 18.02
N LYS A 321 -11.62 -3.84 18.52
CA LYS A 321 -10.35 -3.23 18.91
C LYS A 321 -9.26 -3.49 17.88
N MET A 322 -8.33 -2.55 17.80
CA MET A 322 -7.04 -2.75 17.15
C MET A 322 -6.16 -3.68 17.97
N GLU A 323 -5.43 -4.58 17.31
CA GLU A 323 -4.62 -5.62 17.94
C GLU A 323 -3.13 -5.46 17.60
N GLU A 324 -2.27 -6.04 18.44
CA GLU A 324 -0.83 -6.09 18.20
C GLU A 324 -0.51 -6.82 16.89
N GLY A 325 0.43 -6.28 16.11
CA GLY A 325 0.89 -6.85 14.85
C GLY A 325 0.04 -6.48 13.64
N GLU A 326 -1.13 -5.87 13.84
CA GLU A 326 -2.00 -5.43 12.74
C GLU A 326 -1.46 -4.20 12.01
N PHE A 327 -1.73 -4.15 10.71
CA PHE A 327 -1.41 -3.02 9.85
C PHE A 327 -2.73 -2.34 9.50
N TYR A 328 -2.74 -1.01 9.45
CA TYR A 328 -3.94 -0.25 9.12
C TYR A 328 -3.64 0.85 8.11
N ALA A 329 -4.52 1.00 7.14
CA ALA A 329 -4.69 2.21 6.37
C ALA A 329 -5.59 3.15 7.18
N ILE A 330 -5.04 4.30 7.59
CA ILE A 330 -5.79 5.36 8.27
C ILE A 330 -6.01 6.47 7.25
N GLU A 331 -7.21 6.46 6.67
CA GLU A 331 -7.65 7.42 5.67
C GLU A 331 -8.89 8.17 6.13
N THR A 332 -9.01 9.42 5.71
CA THR A 332 -10.22 10.21 5.94
C THR A 332 -10.60 11.01 4.71
N PHE A 333 -11.91 11.24 4.55
CA PHE A 333 -12.47 11.94 3.41
C PHE A 333 -13.35 13.09 3.87
N GLY A 334 -12.92 14.32 3.60
CA GLY A 334 -13.68 15.54 3.84
C GLY A 334 -14.46 15.94 2.59
N SER A 335 -15.76 16.20 2.72
CA SER A 335 -16.66 16.56 1.62
C SER A 335 -17.44 17.84 1.92
N THR A 336 -17.64 18.67 0.88
CA THR A 336 -18.58 19.80 0.91
C THR A 336 -20.01 19.41 0.50
N GLY A 337 -20.22 18.13 0.16
CA GLY A 337 -21.48 17.58 -0.34
C GLY A 337 -22.39 17.02 0.76
N LYS A 338 -22.92 15.82 0.51
CA LYS A 338 -23.79 15.09 1.45
C LYS A 338 -23.00 14.30 2.50
N GLY A 339 -21.69 14.16 2.33
CA GLY A 339 -20.86 13.31 3.19
C GLY A 339 -21.29 11.85 3.07
N PHE A 340 -21.64 11.41 1.85
CA PHE A 340 -22.05 10.04 1.55
C PHE A 340 -21.83 9.75 0.07
N VAL A 341 -21.09 8.69 -0.22
CA VAL A 341 -20.78 8.29 -1.60
C VAL A 341 -21.71 7.21 -2.13
N ARG A 342 -21.89 7.19 -3.45
CA ARG A 342 -22.57 6.14 -4.21
C ARG A 342 -21.68 5.71 -5.36
N GLU A 343 -21.84 4.47 -5.79
CA GLU A 343 -21.21 3.99 -7.02
C GLU A 343 -21.76 4.77 -8.22
N ASP A 344 -20.86 5.32 -9.05
CA ASP A 344 -21.19 6.02 -10.30
C ASP A 344 -20.01 5.89 -11.29
N LEU A 345 -20.20 6.36 -12.52
CA LEU A 345 -19.22 6.33 -13.61
C LEU A 345 -18.82 4.91 -14.05
N GLU A 346 -17.89 4.83 -15.00
CA GLU A 346 -17.42 3.54 -15.50
C GLU A 346 -16.43 2.88 -14.53
N CYS A 347 -16.70 1.61 -14.17
CA CYS A 347 -15.83 0.83 -13.30
C CYS A 347 -14.48 0.50 -13.96
N SER A 348 -13.39 0.94 -13.33
CA SER A 348 -12.02 0.64 -13.74
C SER A 348 -11.28 -0.32 -12.80
N HIS A 349 -11.60 -0.34 -11.50
CA HIS A 349 -10.95 -1.18 -10.51
C HIS A 349 -11.65 -2.53 -10.33
N TYR A 350 -10.86 -3.58 -10.18
CA TYR A 350 -11.30 -4.95 -9.95
C TYR A 350 -10.33 -5.64 -8.99
N MET A 351 -10.82 -6.55 -8.17
CA MET A 351 -9.97 -7.37 -7.30
C MET A 351 -10.55 -8.77 -7.21
N LYS A 352 -9.70 -9.79 -7.12
CA LYS A 352 -10.20 -11.14 -6.84
C LYS A 352 -10.71 -11.19 -5.41
N ASN A 353 -11.88 -11.79 -5.20
CA ASN A 353 -12.37 -12.06 -3.85
C ASN A 353 -11.37 -12.98 -3.13
N PHE A 354 -10.84 -12.53 -2.00
CA PHE A 354 -9.77 -13.21 -1.28
C PHE A 354 -10.17 -14.65 -0.91
N ASP A 355 -11.39 -14.81 -0.39
CA ASP A 355 -11.98 -16.10 0.00
C ASP A 355 -12.78 -16.79 -1.11
N ALA A 356 -12.58 -16.39 -2.38
CA ALA A 356 -13.31 -16.98 -3.50
C ALA A 356 -13.10 -18.49 -3.57
N ARG A 357 -14.19 -19.24 -3.42
CA ARG A 357 -14.18 -20.69 -3.66
C ARG A 357 -13.95 -20.97 -5.13
N HIS A 358 -13.43 -22.16 -5.43
CA HIS A 358 -13.32 -22.60 -6.82
C HIS A 358 -14.71 -22.69 -7.47
N VAL A 359 -14.92 -21.94 -8.55
CA VAL A 359 -16.15 -21.97 -9.36
C VAL A 359 -15.82 -22.47 -10.77
N PRO A 360 -16.43 -23.57 -11.25
CA PRO A 360 -16.21 -24.07 -12.60
C PRO A 360 -16.71 -23.10 -13.66
N LEU A 361 -15.79 -22.41 -14.35
CA LEU A 361 -16.12 -21.52 -15.45
C LEU A 361 -16.43 -22.31 -16.73
N ARG A 362 -17.47 -21.93 -17.47
CA ARG A 362 -17.82 -22.56 -18.77
C ARG A 362 -17.15 -21.87 -19.96
N LEU A 363 -16.95 -20.54 -19.87
CA LEU A 363 -16.37 -19.74 -20.96
C LEU A 363 -14.83 -19.90 -21.00
N PRO A 364 -14.23 -20.37 -22.11
CA PRO A 364 -12.78 -20.53 -22.21
C PRO A 364 -12.00 -19.22 -21.98
N ARG A 365 -12.51 -18.08 -22.48
CA ARG A 365 -11.89 -16.77 -22.24
C ARG A 365 -11.93 -16.35 -20.78
N ALA A 366 -12.99 -16.69 -20.03
CA ALA A 366 -13.04 -16.40 -18.60
C ALA A 366 -12.01 -17.23 -17.82
N LYS A 367 -11.80 -18.50 -18.19
CA LYS A 367 -10.73 -19.34 -17.62
C LYS A 367 -9.35 -18.75 -17.89
N GLN A 368 -9.09 -18.36 -19.13
CA GLN A 368 -7.84 -17.74 -19.54
C GLN A 368 -7.59 -16.45 -18.76
N LEU A 369 -8.58 -15.55 -18.72
CA LEU A 369 -8.46 -14.28 -17.99
C LEU A 369 -8.24 -14.51 -16.49
N LEU A 370 -8.92 -15.48 -15.87
CA LEU A 370 -8.69 -15.83 -14.46
C LEU A 370 -7.26 -16.34 -14.23
N ALA A 371 -6.72 -17.14 -15.14
CA ALA A 371 -5.31 -17.56 -15.06
C ALA A 371 -4.36 -16.35 -15.15
N THR A 372 -4.63 -15.43 -16.07
CA THR A 372 -3.88 -14.16 -16.17
C THR A 372 -3.96 -13.36 -14.87
N ILE A 373 -5.15 -13.20 -14.29
CA ILE A 373 -5.34 -12.49 -13.01
C ILE A 373 -4.55 -13.18 -11.88
N ASN A 374 -4.66 -14.50 -11.75
CA ASN A 374 -3.93 -15.25 -10.71
C ASN A 374 -2.41 -15.10 -10.84
N ASN A 375 -1.88 -15.11 -12.06
CA ASN A 375 -0.43 -15.05 -12.31
C ASN A 375 0.16 -13.65 -12.12
N ASN A 376 -0.61 -12.60 -12.39
CA ASN A 376 -0.11 -11.22 -12.39
C ASN A 376 -0.52 -10.42 -11.15
N PHE A 377 -1.69 -10.69 -10.58
CA PHE A 377 -2.26 -9.91 -9.47
C PHE A 377 -2.58 -10.77 -8.25
N SER A 378 -2.87 -12.06 -8.43
CA SER A 378 -3.36 -12.94 -7.36
C SER A 378 -4.62 -12.35 -6.72
N THR A 379 -4.52 -11.84 -5.48
CA THR A 379 -5.58 -11.16 -4.72
C THR A 379 -5.39 -9.65 -4.64
N LEU A 380 -4.31 -9.10 -5.20
CA LEU A 380 -4.13 -7.65 -5.34
C LEU A 380 -5.12 -7.06 -6.34
N ALA A 381 -5.48 -5.80 -6.13
CA ALA A 381 -6.37 -5.10 -7.04
C ALA A 381 -5.65 -4.74 -8.36
N PHE A 382 -6.42 -4.70 -9.43
CA PHE A 382 -5.95 -4.33 -10.77
C PHE A 382 -6.98 -3.46 -11.49
N CYS A 383 -6.57 -2.84 -12.60
CA CYS A 383 -7.48 -2.09 -13.45
C CYS A 383 -7.43 -2.57 -14.90
N ARG A 384 -8.35 -2.08 -15.73
CA ARG A 384 -8.41 -2.42 -17.16
C ARG A 384 -7.10 -2.11 -17.89
N ARG A 385 -6.50 -0.93 -17.64
CA ARG A 385 -5.20 -0.55 -18.22
C ARG A 385 -4.09 -1.57 -17.93
N TYR A 386 -4.13 -2.23 -16.76
CA TYR A 386 -3.13 -3.24 -16.43
C TYR A 386 -3.32 -4.51 -17.26
N LEU A 387 -4.58 -4.92 -17.50
CA LEU A 387 -4.90 -6.00 -18.44
C LEU A 387 -4.47 -5.65 -19.88
N ASP A 388 -4.70 -4.40 -20.31
CA ASP A 388 -4.28 -3.93 -21.63
C ASP A 388 -2.74 -3.98 -21.77
N ARG A 389 -2.01 -3.53 -20.73
CA ARG A 389 -0.52 -3.52 -20.70
C ARG A 389 0.08 -4.93 -20.82
N ILE A 390 -0.55 -5.94 -20.23
CA ILE A 390 -0.09 -7.34 -20.32
C ILE A 390 -0.58 -8.05 -21.59
N GLY A 391 -1.27 -7.35 -22.48
CA GLY A 391 -1.67 -7.84 -23.80
C GLY A 391 -3.04 -8.52 -23.86
N GLU A 392 -3.85 -8.46 -22.80
CA GLU A 392 -5.23 -8.95 -22.86
C GLU A 392 -6.07 -8.05 -23.76
N THR A 393 -6.91 -8.65 -24.60
CA THR A 393 -7.81 -7.91 -25.50
C THR A 393 -9.21 -8.52 -25.51
N LYS A 394 -10.23 -7.70 -25.78
CA LYS A 394 -11.65 -8.15 -25.85
C LYS A 394 -12.09 -8.95 -24.60
N TYR A 395 -11.53 -8.60 -23.43
CA TYR A 395 -11.72 -9.34 -22.18
C TYR A 395 -12.95 -8.90 -21.37
N LEU A 396 -13.60 -7.77 -21.70
CA LEU A 396 -14.68 -7.19 -20.88
C LEU A 396 -15.83 -8.18 -20.58
N MET A 397 -16.24 -9.01 -21.55
CA MET A 397 -17.26 -10.03 -21.33
C MET A 397 -16.76 -11.16 -20.42
N ALA A 398 -15.49 -11.54 -20.54
CA ALA A 398 -14.87 -12.53 -19.67
C ALA A 398 -14.75 -11.98 -18.24
N LEU A 399 -14.34 -10.73 -18.08
CA LEU A 399 -14.24 -10.03 -16.80
C LEU A 399 -15.61 -9.92 -16.13
N LYS A 400 -16.65 -9.51 -16.87
CA LYS A 400 -18.03 -9.51 -16.39
C LYS A 400 -18.45 -10.90 -15.90
N ASN A 401 -18.09 -11.97 -16.62
CA ASN A 401 -18.43 -13.33 -16.23
C ASN A 401 -17.74 -13.76 -14.93
N LEU A 402 -16.50 -13.30 -14.68
CA LEU A 402 -15.80 -13.51 -13.40
C LEU A 402 -16.47 -12.74 -12.26
N CYS A 403 -16.99 -11.54 -12.54
CA CYS A 403 -17.76 -10.76 -11.57
C CYS A 403 -19.10 -11.40 -11.24
N ASP A 404 -19.87 -11.80 -12.25
CA ASP A 404 -21.16 -12.48 -12.08
C ASP A 404 -20.99 -13.82 -11.32
N ALA A 405 -19.83 -14.47 -11.45
CA ALA A 405 -19.50 -15.70 -10.74
C ALA A 405 -19.01 -15.48 -9.29
N GLY A 406 -18.86 -14.23 -8.84
CA GLY A 406 -18.34 -13.89 -7.50
C GLY A 406 -16.86 -14.23 -7.29
N ILE A 407 -16.09 -14.42 -8.37
CA ILE A 407 -14.65 -14.69 -8.30
C ILE A 407 -13.87 -13.38 -8.22
N VAL A 408 -14.30 -12.38 -8.99
CA VAL A 408 -13.75 -11.03 -9.02
C VAL A 408 -14.84 -10.07 -8.54
N GLN A 409 -14.47 -9.06 -7.78
CA GLN A 409 -15.36 -7.99 -7.36
C GLN A 409 -15.01 -6.71 -8.13
N PRO A 410 -16.00 -6.04 -8.76
CA PRO A 410 -15.81 -4.70 -9.30
C PRO A 410 -15.80 -3.67 -8.16
N TYR A 411 -14.95 -2.66 -8.28
CA TYR A 411 -14.88 -1.52 -7.37
C TYR A 411 -15.10 -0.24 -8.19
N PRO A 412 -16.37 0.13 -8.47
CA PRO A 412 -16.66 1.33 -9.23
C PRO A 412 -16.27 2.61 -8.46
N PRO A 413 -16.08 3.73 -9.18
CA PRO A 413 -15.85 5.03 -8.57
C PRO A 413 -16.92 5.38 -7.53
N LEU A 414 -16.47 5.93 -6.40
CA LEU A 414 -17.33 6.31 -5.28
C LEU A 414 -17.52 7.82 -5.27
N CYS A 415 -18.74 8.28 -5.50
CA CYS A 415 -19.07 9.68 -5.78
C CYS A 415 -20.04 10.28 -4.76
N ASP A 416 -19.71 11.43 -4.20
CA ASP A 416 -20.69 12.32 -3.55
C ASP A 416 -21.48 13.08 -4.63
N VAL A 417 -22.35 14.01 -4.24
CA VAL A 417 -23.20 14.77 -5.15
C VAL A 417 -22.38 15.63 -6.10
N LYS A 418 -22.68 15.54 -7.40
CA LYS A 418 -22.03 16.34 -8.44
C LYS A 418 -22.02 17.83 -8.07
N GLY A 419 -20.85 18.47 -8.21
CA GLY A 419 -20.61 19.86 -7.83
C GLY A 419 -20.09 20.05 -6.40
N SER A 420 -20.02 18.99 -5.58
CA SER A 420 -19.21 19.02 -4.35
C SER A 420 -17.73 18.76 -4.62
N TYR A 421 -16.92 18.97 -3.59
CA TYR A 421 -15.49 18.70 -3.59
C TYR A 421 -15.17 17.75 -2.44
N VAL A 422 -14.31 16.77 -2.72
CA VAL A 422 -13.81 15.80 -1.75
C VAL A 422 -12.29 15.89 -1.71
N SER A 423 -11.71 15.91 -0.51
CA SER A 423 -10.29 15.72 -0.25
C SER A 423 -10.06 14.46 0.60
N GLN A 424 -8.89 13.84 0.44
CA GLN A 424 -8.40 12.66 1.17
C GLN A 424 -6.96 12.89 1.63
N LEU A 425 -6.62 12.32 2.78
CA LEU A 425 -5.25 12.03 3.18
C LEU A 425 -5.23 10.63 3.80
N GLU A 426 -4.11 9.94 3.66
CA GLU A 426 -3.97 8.59 4.19
C GLU A 426 -2.53 8.22 4.53
N HIS A 427 -2.38 7.37 5.54
CA HIS A 427 -1.15 6.65 5.81
C HIS A 427 -1.38 5.20 6.23
N THR A 428 -0.40 4.37 5.92
CA THR A 428 -0.23 3.05 6.54
C THR A 428 0.46 3.20 7.90
N ILE A 429 -0.11 2.58 8.93
CA ILE A 429 0.49 2.44 10.26
C ILE A 429 0.71 0.96 10.61
N LEU A 430 1.76 0.70 11.38
CA LEU A 430 2.09 -0.61 11.91
C LEU A 430 1.92 -0.59 13.43
N LEU A 431 1.09 -1.48 13.97
CA LEU A 431 0.92 -1.63 15.42
C LEU A 431 1.96 -2.63 15.96
N ARG A 432 3.23 -2.24 15.92
CA ARG A 432 4.35 -3.08 16.37
C ARG A 432 4.24 -3.37 17.87
N PRO A 433 4.87 -4.46 18.38
CA PRO A 433 4.80 -4.81 19.79
C PRO A 433 5.26 -3.72 20.75
N THR A 434 6.26 -2.91 20.38
CA THR A 434 6.90 -1.91 21.26
C THR A 434 6.46 -0.48 20.98
N CYS A 435 5.94 -0.20 19.78
CA CYS A 435 5.60 1.15 19.32
C CYS A 435 4.59 1.11 18.17
N LYS A 436 4.07 2.27 17.79
CA LYS A 436 3.34 2.47 16.55
C LYS A 436 4.27 3.13 15.54
N GLU A 437 4.35 2.59 14.32
CA GLU A 437 5.14 3.20 13.24
C GLU A 437 4.21 3.70 12.14
N VAL A 438 4.25 4.99 11.83
CA VAL A 438 3.61 5.57 10.65
C VAL A 438 4.55 5.37 9.46
N VAL A 439 4.55 4.16 8.91
CA VAL A 439 5.60 3.68 7.99
C VAL A 439 5.68 4.51 6.70
N SER A 440 4.54 5.01 6.23
CA SER A 440 4.43 5.82 5.00
C SER A 440 4.68 7.32 5.21
N LYS A 441 4.89 7.77 6.45
CA LYS A 441 5.20 9.18 6.77
C LYS A 441 6.43 9.65 6.00
N GLY A 442 6.40 10.88 5.49
CA GLY A 442 7.55 11.55 4.90
C GLY A 442 7.64 13.02 5.30
N ASP A 443 8.59 13.74 4.71
CA ASP A 443 8.77 15.19 4.96
C ASP A 443 7.62 16.04 4.40
N ASP A 444 6.76 15.42 3.58
CA ASP A 444 5.78 16.09 2.75
C ASP A 444 4.34 16.00 3.31
N TYR A 445 4.00 14.86 3.92
CA TYR A 445 2.88 14.63 4.82
C TYR A 445 3.10 13.33 5.59
#